data_AF-A0A9E2R3S2-F1
#
_entry.id   AF-A0A9E2R3S2-F1
#
_cell.length_a   1.000
_cell.length_b   1.000
_cell.length_c   1.000
_cell.angle_alpha   90.00
_cell.angle_beta   90.00
_cell.angle_gamma   90.00
#
_symmetry.space_group_name_H-M   'P 1'
#
loop_
_entity.id
_entity.type
_entity.pdbx_description
1 polymer ?
#
loop_
_entity_poly.entity_id
_entity_poly.type
_entity_poly.pdbx_seq_one_letter_code
_entity_poly.pdbx_strand_id
1 'polypeptide(L)'
;MQVFLDAVARELQRPRPLLKQVADHLCSHYALARDQLATYLATELDGLEDYEIDLVFSPMFTPTLEDQAAFSDLLDTATLPAAEWPALIERLAARPVVGSVRVEHGQEVPVRLRPVVIARFVNRLNLEVALPAPLAKLLNSLPPAEDRPLLKALARRPVWQAEGRRQVLFQFLVATAGGDGYRREDLVTLLKWMETYQPRDTAEVLARLPHWREVKRREIATAGTPKPFFSDRIQELHGGGRDQRSTPQASLAVWQAELAFLERLHRALTD
;
A
#
# COMPACT_ATOMS: atom_id res chain seq x y z
N MET A 1 -10.26 -22.80 -7.58
CA MET A 1 -8.97 -22.70 -8.31
C MET A 1 -9.04 -21.95 -9.64
N GLN A 2 -9.73 -22.42 -10.70
CA GLN A 2 -9.64 -21.80 -12.05
C GLN A 2 -10.00 -20.29 -12.08
N VAL A 3 -11.06 -19.89 -11.37
CA VAL A 3 -11.46 -18.48 -11.29
C VAL A 3 -10.37 -17.59 -10.67
N PHE A 4 -9.65 -18.09 -9.65
CA PHE A 4 -8.50 -17.38 -9.07
C PHE A 4 -7.33 -17.31 -10.04
N LEU A 5 -7.05 -18.39 -10.77
CA LEU A 5 -6.01 -18.39 -11.80
C LEU A 5 -6.25 -17.30 -12.84
N ASP A 6 -7.47 -17.17 -13.33
CA ASP A 6 -7.82 -16.18 -14.35
C ASP A 6 -7.85 -14.75 -13.79
N ALA A 7 -8.36 -14.56 -12.57
CA ALA A 7 -8.35 -13.26 -11.90
C ALA A 7 -6.92 -12.77 -11.64
N VAL A 8 -6.04 -13.62 -11.10
CA VAL A 8 -4.65 -13.24 -10.82
C VAL A 8 -3.87 -13.00 -12.12
N ALA A 9 -4.06 -13.84 -13.15
CA ALA A 9 -3.41 -13.61 -14.45
C ALA A 9 -3.80 -12.26 -15.06
N ARG A 10 -5.08 -11.88 -14.97
CA ARG A 10 -5.56 -10.57 -15.44
C ARG A 10 -4.89 -9.41 -14.72
N GLU A 11 -4.80 -9.46 -13.38
CA GLU A 11 -4.18 -8.39 -12.60
C GLU A 11 -2.66 -8.30 -12.78
N LEU A 12 -1.99 -9.44 -13.01
CA LEU A 12 -0.56 -9.48 -13.34
C LEU A 12 -0.25 -8.87 -14.73
N GLN A 13 -1.20 -8.95 -15.67
CA GLN A 13 -1.07 -8.41 -17.03
C GLN A 13 -1.33 -6.90 -17.11
N ARG A 14 -1.88 -6.27 -16.06
CA ARG A 14 -2.13 -4.83 -16.06
C ARG A 14 -0.82 -4.05 -16.25
N PRO A 15 -0.79 -3.01 -17.10
CA PRO A 15 0.38 -2.16 -17.25
C PRO A 15 0.77 -1.49 -15.94
N ARG A 16 2.04 -1.63 -15.54
CA ARG A 16 2.61 -1.04 -14.33
C ARG A 16 3.67 -0.01 -14.70
N PRO A 17 3.66 1.20 -14.13
CA PRO A 17 4.67 2.21 -14.43
C PRO A 17 6.04 1.77 -13.91
N LEU A 18 7.08 1.91 -14.73
CA LEU A 18 8.46 1.76 -14.29
C LEU A 18 8.76 2.89 -13.31
N LEU A 19 8.96 2.52 -12.03
CA LEU A 19 9.24 3.50 -11.00
C LEU A 19 10.60 4.15 -11.24
N LYS A 20 10.69 5.47 -11.02
CA LYS A 20 11.94 6.24 -11.20
C LYS A 20 13.13 5.58 -10.51
N GLN A 21 12.95 5.11 -9.27
CA GLN A 21 14.00 4.44 -8.49
C GLN A 21 14.50 3.14 -9.14
N VAL A 22 13.62 2.40 -9.81
CA VAL A 22 13.99 1.16 -10.51
C VAL A 22 14.75 1.52 -11.79
N ALA A 23 14.28 2.51 -12.53
CA ALA A 23 14.98 3.02 -13.70
C ALA A 23 16.38 3.57 -13.35
N ASP A 24 16.51 4.35 -12.28
CA ASP A 24 17.79 4.84 -11.77
C ASP A 24 18.73 3.68 -11.39
N HIS A 25 18.21 2.66 -10.71
CA HIS A 25 18.97 1.47 -10.36
C HIS A 25 19.46 0.71 -11.60
N LEU A 26 18.59 0.47 -12.60
CA LEU A 26 18.94 -0.20 -13.84
C LEU A 26 20.01 0.57 -14.63
N CYS A 27 19.81 1.89 -14.80
CA CYS A 27 20.79 2.76 -15.45
C CYS A 27 22.16 2.72 -14.75
N SER A 28 22.17 2.81 -13.43
CA SER A 28 23.42 2.84 -12.68
C SER A 28 24.12 1.48 -12.62
N HIS A 29 23.37 0.40 -12.43
CA HIS A 29 23.93 -0.93 -12.19
C HIS A 29 24.39 -1.61 -13.49
N TYR A 30 23.61 -1.45 -14.56
CA TYR A 30 23.91 -2.05 -15.87
C TYR A 30 24.49 -1.04 -16.88
N ALA A 31 24.87 0.15 -16.42
CA ALA A 31 25.43 1.24 -17.23
C ALA A 31 24.55 1.60 -18.46
N LEU A 32 23.23 1.60 -18.28
CA LEU A 32 22.25 1.87 -19.34
C LEU A 32 21.91 3.35 -19.42
N ALA A 33 21.71 3.86 -20.63
CA ALA A 33 21.01 5.12 -20.86
C ALA A 33 19.48 4.93 -20.72
N ARG A 34 18.75 6.03 -20.48
CA ARG A 34 17.30 6.02 -20.22
C ARG A 34 16.48 5.48 -21.39
N ASP A 35 16.91 5.80 -22.61
CA ASP A 35 16.33 5.35 -23.87
C ASP A 35 16.57 3.85 -24.16
N GLN A 36 17.53 3.22 -23.48
CA GLN A 36 17.84 1.80 -23.62
C GLN A 36 17.00 0.89 -22.71
N LEU A 37 16.30 1.46 -21.72
CA LEU A 37 15.54 0.69 -20.72
C LEU A 37 14.47 -0.20 -21.35
N ALA A 38 13.79 0.27 -22.40
CA ALA A 38 12.74 -0.50 -23.05
C ALA A 38 13.30 -1.79 -23.69
N THR A 39 14.41 -1.66 -24.42
CA THR A 39 15.09 -2.79 -25.04
C THR A 39 15.63 -3.75 -23.99
N TYR A 40 16.29 -3.22 -22.95
CA TYR A 40 16.83 -4.03 -21.86
C TYR A 40 15.76 -4.89 -21.17
N LEU A 41 14.62 -4.29 -20.84
CA LEU A 41 13.47 -5.01 -20.23
C LEU A 41 12.87 -6.07 -21.17
N ALA A 42 13.01 -5.92 -22.49
CA ALA A 42 12.46 -6.86 -23.45
C ALA A 42 13.40 -8.05 -23.74
N THR A 43 14.72 -7.86 -23.67
CA THR A 43 15.69 -8.85 -24.17
C THR A 43 16.63 -9.41 -23.12
N GLU A 44 16.99 -8.64 -22.09
CA GLU A 44 18.10 -9.00 -21.19
C GLU A 44 17.64 -9.63 -19.87
N LEU A 45 16.34 -9.57 -19.55
CA LEU A 45 15.80 -10.09 -18.28
C LEU A 45 16.00 -11.60 -18.09
N ASP A 46 16.01 -12.37 -19.19
CA ASP A 46 16.20 -13.82 -19.12
C ASP A 46 17.61 -14.21 -18.64
N GLY A 47 18.58 -13.29 -18.74
CA GLY A 47 19.95 -13.50 -18.26
C GLY A 47 20.19 -13.18 -16.79
N LEU A 48 19.19 -12.62 -16.09
CA LEU A 48 19.31 -12.24 -14.68
C LEU A 48 19.04 -13.41 -13.73
N GLU A 49 19.57 -13.34 -12.52
CA GLU A 49 19.24 -14.27 -11.44
C GLU A 49 17.86 -13.95 -10.82
N ASP A 50 17.23 -14.93 -10.14
CA ASP A 50 15.90 -14.73 -9.53
C ASP A 50 15.87 -13.57 -8.53
N TYR A 51 16.95 -13.36 -7.77
CA TYR A 51 17.02 -12.26 -6.80
C TYR A 51 17.11 -10.88 -7.48
N GLU A 52 17.74 -10.79 -8.66
CA GLU A 52 17.84 -9.55 -9.43
C GLU A 52 16.50 -9.19 -10.03
N ILE A 53 15.80 -10.19 -10.58
CA ILE A 53 14.43 -10.04 -11.07
C ILE A 53 13.51 -9.60 -9.94
N ASP A 54 13.59 -10.23 -8.78
CA ASP A 54 12.79 -9.82 -7.62
C ASP A 54 13.13 -8.39 -7.17
N LEU A 55 14.40 -7.99 -7.17
CA LEU A 55 14.80 -6.62 -6.84
C LEU A 55 14.20 -5.58 -7.80
N VAL A 56 14.26 -5.86 -9.11
CA VAL A 56 13.74 -4.97 -10.16
C VAL A 56 12.22 -4.88 -10.11
N PHE A 57 11.52 -6.00 -9.97
CA PHE A 57 10.06 -6.07 -10.10
C PHE A 57 9.31 -5.94 -8.77
N SER A 58 9.94 -6.20 -7.63
CA SER A 58 9.26 -6.14 -6.34
C SER A 58 8.56 -4.81 -6.05
N PRO A 59 9.09 -3.62 -6.42
CA PRO A 59 8.39 -2.36 -6.17
C PRO A 59 7.11 -2.20 -7.01
N MET A 60 7.06 -2.83 -8.20
CA MET A 60 5.93 -2.73 -9.12
C MET A 60 4.88 -3.83 -8.91
N PHE A 61 5.34 -5.03 -8.53
CA PHE A 61 4.51 -6.24 -8.37
C PHE A 61 4.30 -6.64 -6.91
N THR A 62 4.58 -5.75 -5.96
CA THR A 62 3.99 -5.84 -4.63
C THR A 62 2.56 -5.30 -4.72
N PRO A 63 1.51 -6.11 -4.50
CA PRO A 63 0.14 -5.67 -4.68
C PRO A 63 -0.19 -4.48 -3.79
N THR A 64 -0.68 -3.42 -4.41
CA THR A 64 -1.28 -2.27 -3.74
C THR A 64 -2.65 -2.62 -3.17
N LEU A 65 -3.25 -1.72 -2.39
CA LEU A 65 -4.62 -1.91 -1.92
C LEU A 65 -5.62 -1.98 -3.08
N GLU A 66 -5.37 -1.27 -4.18
CA GLU A 66 -6.19 -1.31 -5.40
C GLU A 66 -6.05 -2.66 -6.13
N ASP A 67 -4.84 -3.21 -6.21
CA ASP A 67 -4.64 -4.56 -6.75
C ASP A 67 -5.41 -5.60 -5.92
N GLN A 68 -5.44 -5.45 -4.59
CA GLN A 68 -6.21 -6.32 -3.70
C GLN A 68 -7.72 -6.11 -3.85
N ALA A 69 -8.17 -4.87 -4.07
CA ALA A 69 -9.57 -4.51 -4.25
C ALA A 69 -10.22 -5.24 -5.43
N ALA A 70 -9.46 -5.47 -6.50
CA ALA A 70 -9.91 -6.19 -7.70
C ALA A 70 -10.43 -7.61 -7.42
N PHE A 71 -10.05 -8.21 -6.28
CA PHE A 71 -10.49 -9.55 -5.88
C PHE A 71 -11.72 -9.56 -4.97
N SER A 72 -12.28 -8.40 -4.62
CA SER A 72 -13.32 -8.31 -3.58
C SER A 72 -14.55 -9.14 -3.87
N ASP A 73 -15.09 -9.07 -5.09
CA ASP A 73 -16.31 -9.81 -5.46
C ASP A 73 -16.06 -11.33 -5.48
N LEU A 74 -14.87 -11.74 -5.93
CA LEU A 74 -14.45 -13.13 -5.88
C LEU A 74 -14.36 -13.62 -4.42
N LEU A 75 -13.72 -12.82 -3.56
CA LEU A 75 -13.51 -13.12 -2.13
C LEU A 75 -14.77 -13.00 -1.27
N ASP A 76 -15.85 -12.42 -1.79
CA ASP A 76 -17.17 -12.46 -1.15
C ASP A 76 -17.89 -13.78 -1.43
N THR A 77 -17.52 -14.47 -2.51
CA THR A 77 -18.12 -15.75 -2.90
C THR A 77 -17.30 -16.94 -2.41
N ALA A 78 -15.97 -16.87 -2.53
CA ALA A 78 -15.06 -17.94 -2.15
C ALA A 78 -13.69 -17.37 -1.77
N THR A 79 -13.02 -18.01 -0.81
CA THR A 79 -11.61 -17.75 -0.51
C THR A 79 -10.73 -18.87 -1.07
N LEU A 80 -9.42 -18.63 -1.14
CA LEU A 80 -8.42 -19.62 -1.54
C LEU A 80 -7.44 -19.87 -0.38
N PRO A 81 -7.49 -21.04 0.28
CA PRO A 81 -6.58 -21.38 1.39
C PRO A 81 -5.11 -21.26 1.00
N ALA A 82 -4.23 -20.83 1.92
CA ALA A 82 -2.79 -20.72 1.66
C ALA A 82 -2.13 -22.02 1.16
N ALA A 83 -2.65 -23.19 1.56
CA ALA A 83 -2.17 -24.49 1.09
C ALA A 83 -2.32 -24.68 -0.44
N GLU A 84 -3.25 -23.97 -1.08
CA GLU A 84 -3.47 -24.02 -2.53
C GLU A 84 -2.61 -23.00 -3.31
N TRP A 85 -1.94 -22.07 -2.64
CA TRP A 85 -1.18 -21.00 -3.31
C TRP A 85 0.02 -21.51 -4.12
N PRO A 86 0.81 -22.52 -3.66
CA PRO A 86 1.89 -23.07 -4.48
C PRO A 86 1.39 -23.60 -5.83
N ALA A 87 0.28 -24.35 -5.84
CA ALA A 87 -0.32 -24.86 -7.07
C ALA A 87 -0.85 -23.73 -7.97
N LEU A 88 -1.40 -22.66 -7.39
CA LEU A 88 -1.79 -21.47 -8.16
C LEU A 88 -0.57 -20.81 -8.83
N ILE A 89 0.53 -20.64 -8.09
CA ILE A 89 1.77 -20.03 -8.59
C ILE A 89 2.38 -20.88 -9.71
N GLU A 90 2.48 -22.20 -9.53
CA GLU A 90 2.97 -23.12 -10.56
C GLU A 90 2.14 -23.03 -11.85
N ARG A 91 0.81 -23.00 -11.72
CA ARG A 91 -0.09 -22.88 -12.88
C ARG A 91 0.01 -21.52 -13.57
N LEU A 92 0.23 -20.44 -12.81
CA LEU A 92 0.50 -19.11 -13.37
C LEU A 92 1.84 -19.06 -14.10
N ALA A 93 2.88 -19.71 -13.56
CA ALA A 93 4.21 -19.75 -14.18
C ALA A 93 4.27 -20.64 -15.44
N ALA A 94 3.48 -21.73 -15.45
CA ALA A 94 3.33 -22.59 -16.63
C ALA A 94 2.49 -21.92 -17.74
N ARG A 95 1.63 -20.96 -17.38
CA ARG A 95 0.95 -20.08 -18.33
C ARG A 95 1.95 -19.02 -18.78
N PRO A 96 1.99 -18.62 -20.07
CA PRO A 96 2.80 -17.49 -20.53
C PRO A 96 2.17 -16.16 -20.06
N VAL A 97 2.12 -15.93 -18.75
CA VAL A 97 1.66 -14.66 -18.18
C VAL A 97 2.74 -13.62 -18.43
N VAL A 98 2.46 -12.74 -19.38
CA VAL A 98 3.30 -11.59 -19.72
C VAL A 98 2.76 -10.38 -19.00
N GLY A 99 3.53 -9.82 -18.07
CA GLY A 99 3.23 -8.51 -17.49
C GLY A 99 3.51 -7.41 -18.50
N SER A 100 2.96 -6.21 -18.26
CA SER A 100 3.29 -5.02 -19.05
C SER A 100 3.94 -3.97 -18.15
N VAL A 101 5.11 -3.47 -18.54
CA VAL A 101 5.79 -2.37 -17.85
C VAL A 101 5.78 -1.14 -18.74
N ARG A 102 5.28 -0.03 -18.21
CA ARG A 102 5.25 1.25 -18.92
C ARG A 102 6.49 2.07 -18.58
N VAL A 103 7.37 2.25 -19.55
CA VAL A 103 8.58 3.08 -19.41
C VAL A 103 8.27 4.56 -19.67
N GLU A 104 9.30 5.41 -19.63
CA GLU A 104 9.17 6.83 -19.97
C GLU A 104 8.56 7.03 -21.37
N HIS A 105 7.84 8.15 -21.56
CA HIS A 105 7.03 8.43 -22.76
C HIS A 105 5.85 7.48 -23.01
N GLY A 106 5.53 6.60 -22.07
CA GLY A 106 4.31 5.79 -22.12
C GLY A 106 4.42 4.51 -22.96
N GLN A 107 5.61 4.18 -23.46
CA GLN A 107 5.85 2.92 -24.15
C GLN A 107 5.63 1.75 -23.18
N GLU A 108 4.86 0.75 -23.61
CA GLU A 108 4.62 -0.47 -22.86
C GLU A 108 5.51 -1.60 -23.37
N VAL A 109 6.19 -2.26 -22.44
CA VAL A 109 7.13 -3.35 -22.71
C VAL A 109 6.58 -4.63 -22.09
N PRO A 110 6.36 -5.69 -22.89
CA PRO A 110 5.99 -6.99 -22.35
C PRO A 110 7.17 -7.59 -21.56
N VAL A 111 6.90 -8.06 -20.35
CA VAL A 111 7.91 -8.71 -19.49
C VAL A 111 7.40 -10.08 -19.06
N ARG A 112 8.24 -11.11 -19.22
CA ARG A 112 7.93 -12.44 -18.70
C ARG A 112 8.05 -12.43 -17.18
N LEU A 113 6.97 -12.78 -16.49
CA LEU A 113 6.99 -12.84 -15.03
C LEU A 113 7.53 -14.19 -14.57
N ARG A 114 8.62 -14.16 -13.81
CA ARG A 114 9.19 -15.36 -13.19
C ARG A 114 8.42 -15.78 -11.94
N PRO A 115 8.52 -17.06 -11.52
CA PRO A 115 7.83 -17.57 -10.33
C PRO A 115 8.05 -16.71 -9.08
N VAL A 116 9.24 -16.13 -8.89
CA VAL A 116 9.53 -15.26 -7.74
C VAL A 116 8.62 -14.02 -7.68
N VAL A 117 8.36 -13.39 -8.82
CA VAL A 117 7.49 -12.21 -8.93
C VAL A 117 6.03 -12.60 -8.72
N ILE A 118 5.61 -13.71 -9.35
CA ILE A 118 4.25 -14.25 -9.22
C ILE A 118 3.96 -14.62 -7.76
N ALA A 119 4.87 -15.34 -7.11
CA ALA A 119 4.75 -15.73 -5.71
C ALA A 119 4.64 -14.50 -4.80
N ARG A 120 5.49 -13.48 -5.01
CA ARG A 120 5.42 -12.21 -4.29
C ARG A 120 4.06 -11.53 -4.42
N PHE A 121 3.47 -11.55 -5.61
CA PHE A 121 2.15 -11.00 -5.86
C PHE A 121 1.07 -11.79 -5.12
N VAL A 122 0.96 -13.10 -5.39
CA VAL A 122 -0.07 -13.99 -4.82
C VAL A 122 -0.04 -13.98 -3.29
N ASN A 123 1.13 -14.12 -2.67
CA ASN A 123 1.28 -14.22 -1.22
C ASN A 123 0.83 -12.95 -0.47
N ARG A 124 0.63 -11.83 -1.17
CA ARG A 124 0.23 -10.54 -0.59
C ARG A 124 -1.22 -10.14 -0.92
N LEU A 125 -1.94 -10.97 -1.69
CA LEU A 125 -3.34 -10.71 -2.04
C LEU A 125 -4.34 -11.04 -0.93
N ASN A 126 -3.92 -11.74 0.13
CA ASN A 126 -4.77 -12.16 1.25
C ASN A 126 -5.99 -13.00 0.79
N LEU A 127 -5.80 -13.89 -0.19
CA LEU A 127 -6.89 -14.63 -0.84
C LEU A 127 -7.65 -15.59 0.10
N GLU A 128 -7.08 -15.95 1.23
CA GLU A 128 -7.69 -16.85 2.21
C GLU A 128 -8.61 -16.14 3.22
N VAL A 129 -8.52 -14.80 3.31
CA VAL A 129 -9.14 -14.04 4.40
C VAL A 129 -10.60 -13.75 4.08
N ALA A 130 -11.49 -14.47 4.75
CA ALA A 130 -12.92 -14.17 4.76
C ALA A 130 -13.23 -12.99 5.71
N LEU A 131 -14.18 -12.13 5.32
CA LEU A 131 -14.67 -11.07 6.19
C LEU A 131 -15.71 -11.64 7.18
N PRO A 132 -15.61 -11.31 8.48
CA PRO A 132 -16.67 -11.66 9.43
C PRO A 132 -18.01 -11.03 9.02
N ALA A 133 -19.10 -11.78 9.15
CA ALA A 133 -20.42 -11.38 8.63
C ALA A 133 -20.90 -9.98 9.10
N PRO A 134 -20.74 -9.56 10.37
CA PRO A 134 -21.11 -8.21 10.79
C PRO A 134 -20.33 -7.11 10.05
N LEU A 135 -19.02 -7.30 9.86
CA LEU A 135 -18.17 -6.36 9.15
C LEU A 135 -18.47 -6.34 7.65
N ALA A 136 -18.68 -7.52 7.05
CA ALA A 136 -19.09 -7.63 5.65
C ALA A 136 -20.41 -6.89 5.38
N LYS A 137 -21.39 -7.03 6.29
CA LYS A 137 -22.66 -6.30 6.20
C LYS A 137 -22.45 -4.79 6.20
N LEU A 138 -21.66 -4.26 7.15
CA LEU A 138 -21.35 -2.83 7.22
C LEU A 138 -20.66 -2.32 5.95
N LEU A 139 -19.65 -3.03 5.46
CA LEU A 139 -18.91 -2.66 4.25
C LEU A 139 -19.76 -2.71 2.98
N ASN A 140 -20.83 -3.50 2.97
CA ASN A 140 -21.78 -3.56 1.86
C ASN A 140 -22.88 -2.48 1.93
N SER A 141 -23.14 -1.92 3.12
CA SER A 141 -24.26 -0.99 3.32
C SER A 141 -23.84 0.47 3.47
N LEU A 142 -22.71 0.74 4.12
CA LEU A 142 -22.33 2.11 4.51
C LEU A 142 -21.62 2.90 3.41
N PRO A 143 -20.53 2.38 2.79
CA PRO A 143 -19.76 3.18 1.85
C PRO A 143 -20.48 3.30 0.49
N PRO A 144 -20.18 4.37 -0.28
CA PRO A 144 -20.50 4.44 -1.70
C PRO A 144 -20.05 3.18 -2.44
N ALA A 145 -20.81 2.75 -3.45
CA ALA A 145 -20.59 1.46 -4.11
C ALA A 145 -19.17 1.35 -4.71
N GLU A 146 -18.64 2.45 -5.22
CA GLU A 146 -17.31 2.59 -5.79
C GLU A 146 -16.17 2.34 -4.80
N ASP A 147 -16.39 2.55 -3.50
CA ASP A 147 -15.35 2.41 -2.48
C ASP A 147 -15.34 1.03 -1.82
N ARG A 148 -16.45 0.28 -1.93
CA ARG A 148 -16.62 -1.02 -1.25
C ARG A 148 -15.50 -2.01 -1.55
N PRO A 149 -15.03 -2.18 -2.81
CA PRO A 149 -13.94 -3.13 -3.09
C PRO A 149 -12.65 -2.77 -2.34
N LEU A 150 -12.28 -1.48 -2.33
CA LEU A 150 -11.10 -1.02 -1.62
C LEU A 150 -11.21 -1.27 -0.11
N LEU A 151 -12.36 -0.96 0.48
CA LEU A 151 -12.57 -1.11 1.91
C LEU A 151 -12.64 -2.57 2.34
N LYS A 152 -13.14 -3.46 1.49
CA LYS A 152 -13.08 -4.90 1.70
C LYS A 152 -11.64 -5.42 1.64
N ALA A 153 -10.84 -4.96 0.68
CA ALA A 153 -9.41 -5.27 0.65
C ALA A 153 -8.69 -4.76 1.91
N LEU A 154 -9.03 -3.55 2.36
CA LEU A 154 -8.51 -2.96 3.60
C LEU A 154 -8.85 -3.83 4.81
N ALA A 155 -10.10 -4.26 4.93
CA ALA A 155 -10.57 -5.08 6.04
C ALA A 155 -9.98 -6.51 6.05
N ARG A 156 -9.46 -7.00 4.91
CA ARG A 156 -8.74 -8.28 4.80
C ARG A 156 -7.26 -8.20 5.18
N ARG A 157 -6.73 -7.01 5.48
CA ARG A 157 -5.33 -6.82 5.87
C ARG A 157 -5.00 -7.58 7.17
N PRO A 158 -3.80 -8.17 7.30
CA PRO A 158 -3.42 -8.97 8.48
C PRO A 158 -3.58 -8.25 9.82
N VAL A 159 -3.45 -6.92 9.82
CA VAL A 159 -3.61 -6.11 11.04
C VAL A 159 -4.98 -6.30 11.71
N TRP A 160 -6.02 -6.66 10.94
CA TRP A 160 -7.40 -6.85 11.44
C TRP A 160 -7.73 -8.30 11.81
N GLN A 161 -6.80 -9.23 11.70
CA GLN A 161 -7.02 -10.61 12.15
C GLN A 161 -7.20 -10.66 13.68
N ALA A 162 -6.48 -9.80 14.41
CA ALA A 162 -6.65 -9.61 15.84
C ALA A 162 -8.02 -8.98 16.13
N GLU A 163 -8.80 -9.62 17.01
CA GLU A 163 -10.17 -9.21 17.35
C GLU A 163 -10.24 -7.78 17.90
N GLY A 164 -9.35 -7.42 18.83
CA GLY A 164 -9.32 -6.07 19.40
C GLY A 164 -9.08 -4.97 18.35
N ARG A 165 -8.20 -5.22 17.36
CA ARG A 165 -7.96 -4.28 16.25
C ARG A 165 -9.14 -4.24 15.29
N ARG A 166 -9.75 -5.37 14.99
CA ARG A 166 -10.97 -5.43 14.17
C ARG A 166 -12.12 -4.66 14.80
N GLN A 167 -12.23 -4.68 16.13
CA GLN A 167 -13.23 -3.92 16.85
C GLN A 167 -13.05 -2.41 16.67
N VAL A 168 -11.81 -1.92 16.61
CA VAL A 168 -11.52 -0.50 16.28
C VAL A 168 -12.07 -0.13 14.91
N LEU A 169 -11.82 -0.96 13.88
CA LEU A 169 -12.35 -0.73 12.53
C LEU A 169 -13.89 -0.74 12.53
N PHE A 170 -14.49 -1.72 13.23
CA PHE A 170 -15.95 -1.84 13.32
C PHE A 170 -16.58 -0.61 13.99
N GLN A 171 -16.08 -0.19 15.15
CA GLN A 171 -16.56 1.00 15.87
C GLN A 171 -16.43 2.26 15.01
N PHE A 172 -15.28 2.44 14.36
CA PHE A 172 -15.05 3.57 13.48
C PHE A 172 -16.04 3.61 12.30
N LEU A 173 -16.32 2.47 11.66
CA LEU A 173 -17.31 2.36 10.60
C LEU A 173 -18.74 2.66 11.09
N VAL A 174 -19.11 2.16 12.26
CA VAL A 174 -20.43 2.41 12.85
C VAL A 174 -20.61 3.89 13.21
N ALA A 175 -19.61 4.52 13.82
CA ALA A 175 -19.68 5.94 14.16
C ALA A 175 -19.76 6.86 12.93
N THR A 176 -19.13 6.45 11.83
CA THR A 176 -19.17 7.20 10.56
C THR A 176 -20.38 6.88 9.68
N ALA A 177 -21.16 5.85 10.03
CA ALA A 177 -22.35 5.38 9.31
C ALA A 177 -23.53 6.37 9.30
N GLY A 178 -23.56 7.30 10.26
CA GLY A 178 -24.74 8.10 10.60
C GLY A 178 -24.84 9.50 9.99
N GLY A 179 -23.96 9.90 9.05
CA GLY A 179 -24.01 11.24 8.42
C GLY A 179 -22.93 11.47 7.36
N ASP A 180 -22.64 12.74 7.02
CA ASP A 180 -21.54 13.18 6.12
C ASP A 180 -20.12 12.88 6.65
N GLY A 181 -20.01 11.97 7.63
CA GLY A 181 -18.77 11.63 8.33
C GLY A 181 -17.91 10.59 7.60
N TYR A 182 -18.47 9.84 6.65
CA TYR A 182 -17.70 8.88 5.86
C TYR A 182 -16.66 9.59 4.98
N ARG A 183 -15.40 9.16 5.11
CA ARG A 183 -14.28 9.58 4.26
C ARG A 183 -13.40 8.38 3.96
N ARG A 184 -13.23 8.06 2.69
CA ARG A 184 -12.33 6.98 2.24
C ARG A 184 -10.92 7.18 2.77
N GLU A 185 -10.43 8.42 2.76
CA GLU A 185 -9.08 8.79 3.21
C GLU A 185 -8.87 8.48 4.69
N ASP A 186 -9.91 8.61 5.51
CA ASP A 186 -9.82 8.31 6.95
C ASP A 186 -9.63 6.83 7.20
N LEU A 187 -10.30 5.95 6.43
CA LEU A 187 -10.10 4.51 6.55
C LEU A 187 -8.70 4.09 6.09
N VAL A 188 -8.20 4.66 4.99
CA VAL A 188 -6.82 4.43 4.54
C VAL A 188 -5.82 4.92 5.58
N THR A 189 -6.08 6.09 6.18
CA THR A 189 -5.25 6.63 7.27
C THR A 189 -5.31 5.73 8.49
N LEU A 190 -6.49 5.25 8.88
CA LEU A 190 -6.66 4.30 9.98
C LEU A 190 -5.85 3.02 9.74
N LEU A 191 -5.91 2.42 8.53
CA LEU A 191 -5.08 1.26 8.19
C LEU A 191 -3.59 1.55 8.42
N LYS A 192 -3.07 2.66 7.88
CA LYS A 192 -1.67 3.06 8.05
C LYS A 192 -1.28 3.15 9.52
N TRP A 193 -2.13 3.78 10.35
CA TRP A 193 -1.88 3.90 11.79
C TRP A 193 -1.87 2.54 12.49
N MET A 194 -2.84 1.68 12.18
CA MET A 194 -2.95 0.36 12.80
C MET A 194 -1.78 -0.54 12.40
N GLU A 195 -1.31 -0.49 11.15
CA GLU A 195 -0.14 -1.24 10.69
C GLU A 195 1.18 -0.72 11.30
N THR A 196 1.29 0.60 11.48
CA THR A 196 2.51 1.25 12.01
C THR A 196 2.67 1.05 13.51
N TYR A 197 1.61 1.31 14.29
CA TYR A 197 1.71 1.36 15.74
C TYR A 197 1.16 0.10 16.44
N GLN A 198 0.41 -0.73 15.70
CA GLN A 198 -0.15 -2.01 16.12
C GLN A 198 -0.72 -2.02 17.56
N PRO A 199 -1.61 -1.06 17.90
CA PRO A 199 -2.28 -1.10 19.20
C PRO A 199 -3.12 -2.39 19.30
N ARG A 200 -3.29 -2.92 20.52
CA ARG A 200 -3.99 -4.20 20.72
C ARG A 200 -5.50 -4.07 20.51
N ASP A 201 -6.08 -2.97 20.97
CA ASP A 201 -7.52 -2.75 21.04
C ASP A 201 -7.88 -1.25 21.12
N THR A 202 -9.17 -0.96 21.24
CA THR A 202 -9.71 0.40 21.40
C THR A 202 -9.14 1.12 22.62
N ALA A 203 -8.96 0.46 23.75
CA ALA A 203 -8.47 1.10 24.98
C ALA A 203 -7.02 1.59 24.79
N GLU A 204 -6.18 0.79 24.14
CA GLU A 204 -4.82 1.19 23.83
C GLU A 204 -4.75 2.31 22.78
N VAL A 205 -5.63 2.30 21.77
CA VAL A 205 -5.77 3.42 20.83
C VAL A 205 -6.10 4.71 21.58
N LEU A 206 -7.12 4.69 22.43
CA LEU A 206 -7.55 5.85 23.23
C LEU A 206 -6.45 6.35 24.16
N ALA A 207 -5.69 5.45 24.80
CA ALA A 207 -4.57 5.81 25.67
C ALA A 207 -3.42 6.50 24.91
N ARG A 208 -3.15 6.11 23.66
CA ARG A 208 -2.05 6.64 22.84
C ARG A 208 -2.41 7.89 22.04
N LEU A 209 -3.70 8.07 21.71
CA LEU A 209 -4.20 9.19 20.91
C LEU A 209 -3.74 10.58 21.40
N PRO A 210 -3.76 10.92 22.71
CA PRO A 210 -3.26 12.20 23.19
C PRO A 210 -1.80 12.47 22.82
N HIS A 211 -0.94 11.45 22.98
CA HIS A 211 0.47 11.55 22.64
C HIS A 211 0.67 11.74 21.12
N TRP A 212 -0.04 10.95 20.30
CA TRP A 212 0.03 11.07 18.84
C TRP A 212 -0.41 12.43 18.32
N ARG A 213 -1.47 13.01 18.91
CA ARG A 213 -1.91 14.38 18.58
C ARG A 213 -0.86 15.41 18.96
N GLU A 214 -0.20 15.26 20.11
CA GLU A 214 0.85 16.19 20.54
C GLU A 214 2.08 16.14 19.63
N VAL A 215 2.52 14.94 19.24
CA VAL A 215 3.60 14.76 18.26
C VAL A 215 3.24 15.46 16.95
N LYS A 216 2.03 15.24 16.42
CA LYS A 216 1.56 15.87 15.18
C LYS A 216 1.46 17.39 15.28
N ARG A 217 0.99 17.92 16.41
CA ARG A 217 0.96 19.37 16.66
C ARG A 217 2.36 19.97 16.68
N ARG A 218 3.33 19.29 17.31
CA ARG A 218 4.74 19.71 17.28
C ARG A 218 5.31 19.70 15.87
N GLU A 219 5.05 18.65 15.08
CA GLU A 219 5.47 18.58 13.68
C GLU A 219 4.93 19.76 12.86
N ILE A 220 3.64 20.06 13.02
CA ILE A 220 2.98 21.21 12.36
C ILE A 220 3.59 22.54 12.83
N ALA A 221 3.78 22.74 14.13
CA ALA A 221 4.32 23.97 14.69
C ALA A 221 5.78 24.21 14.29
N THR A 222 6.56 23.14 14.13
CA THR A 222 7.98 23.20 13.73
C THR A 222 8.20 23.11 12.22
N ALA A 223 7.14 22.89 11.44
CA ALA A 223 7.18 22.79 9.98
C ALA A 223 7.83 24.01 9.30
N GLY A 224 7.62 25.20 9.89
CA GLY A 224 8.16 26.48 9.42
C GLY A 224 9.43 26.94 10.15
N THR A 225 9.91 26.19 11.16
CA THR A 225 11.18 26.50 11.83
C THR A 225 12.35 25.85 11.08
N PRO A 226 13.44 26.57 10.81
CA PRO A 226 14.62 26.00 10.17
C PRO A 226 15.15 24.82 11.00
N LYS A 227 15.31 23.66 10.37
CA LYS A 227 15.83 22.46 11.05
C LYS A 227 17.32 22.63 11.32
N PRO A 228 17.84 22.12 12.45
CA PRO A 228 19.29 22.01 12.61
C PRO A 228 19.85 21.10 11.53
N PHE A 229 21.04 21.40 11.03
CA PHE A 229 21.71 20.51 10.09
C PHE A 229 22.01 19.18 10.79
N PHE A 230 21.79 18.07 10.08
CA PHE A 230 22.02 16.72 10.62
C PHE A 230 23.51 16.38 10.80
N SER A 231 24.43 17.25 10.37
CA SER A 231 25.86 17.11 10.65
C SER A 231 26.56 18.47 10.70
N ASP A 232 27.52 18.61 11.61
CA ASP A 232 28.34 19.82 11.78
C ASP A 232 29.12 20.17 10.50
N ARG A 233 29.56 19.14 9.75
CA ARG A 233 30.25 19.31 8.46
C ARG A 233 29.37 19.94 7.38
N ILE A 234 28.07 19.62 7.36
CA ILE A 234 27.10 20.25 6.44
C ILE A 234 26.78 21.67 6.90
N GLN A 235 26.72 21.91 8.20
CA GLN A 235 26.52 23.25 8.76
C GLN A 235 27.66 24.21 8.40
N GLU A 236 28.91 23.75 8.45
CA GLU A 236 30.09 24.53 8.04
C GLU A 236 30.06 24.88 6.54
N LEU A 237 29.69 23.92 5.69
CA LEU A 237 29.56 24.14 4.23
C LEU A 237 28.47 25.15 3.85
N HIS A 238 27.47 25.35 4.72
CA HIS A 238 26.38 26.32 4.55
C HIS A 238 26.55 27.58 5.43
N GLY A 239 27.75 27.87 5.92
CA GLY A 239 28.08 29.12 6.59
C GLY A 239 27.55 29.25 8.03
N GLY A 240 27.33 28.13 8.72
CA GLY A 240 26.92 28.13 10.13
C GLY A 240 25.42 28.39 10.37
N GLY A 241 24.64 28.62 9.30
CA GLY A 241 23.19 28.81 9.37
C GLY A 241 22.42 27.55 9.78
N ARG A 242 21.09 27.65 9.86
CA ARG A 242 20.20 26.46 9.94
C ARG A 242 19.81 26.00 8.53
N ASP A 243 19.35 24.76 8.37
CA ASP A 243 18.84 24.29 7.09
C ASP A 243 17.60 25.10 6.71
N GLN A 244 17.72 25.89 5.65
CA GLN A 244 16.67 26.77 5.13
C GLN A 244 15.73 26.05 4.15
N ARG A 245 15.93 24.75 3.89
CA ARG A 245 14.99 23.96 3.09
C ARG A 245 13.64 23.94 3.82
N SER A 246 12.72 24.74 3.31
CA SER A 246 11.34 24.74 3.77
C SER A 246 10.75 23.34 3.58
N THR A 247 10.05 22.86 4.60
CA THR A 247 9.21 21.68 4.44
C THR A 247 8.23 22.00 3.30
N PRO A 248 8.12 21.16 2.25
CA PRO A 248 7.20 21.43 1.15
C PRO A 248 5.80 21.67 1.69
N GLN A 249 5.10 22.72 1.23
CA GLN A 249 3.75 23.08 1.68
C GLN A 249 2.76 21.90 1.63
N ALA A 250 2.97 20.96 0.71
CA ALA A 250 2.24 19.70 0.60
C ALA A 250 2.35 18.81 1.85
N SER A 251 3.47 18.81 2.57
CA SER A 251 3.66 18.01 3.79
C SER A 251 2.88 18.59 4.97
N LEU A 252 2.74 19.91 5.05
CA LEU A 252 1.97 20.58 6.10
C LEU A 252 0.49 20.23 6.01
N ALA A 253 -0.08 20.27 4.79
CA ALA A 253 -1.47 19.89 4.54
C ALA A 253 -1.73 18.42 4.93
N VAL A 254 -0.78 17.52 4.62
CA VAL A 254 -0.86 16.11 5.03
C VAL A 254 -0.87 15.97 6.55
N TRP A 255 0.00 16.69 7.28
CA TRP A 255 0.02 16.62 8.74
C TRP A 255 -1.24 17.19 9.38
N GLN A 256 -1.79 18.27 8.83
CA GLN A 256 -3.06 18.83 9.28
C GLN A 256 -4.22 17.85 9.04
N ALA A 257 -4.25 17.18 7.89
CA ALA A 257 -5.24 16.15 7.60
C ALA A 257 -5.12 14.95 8.55
N GLU A 258 -3.89 14.47 8.82
CA GLU A 258 -3.63 13.41 9.80
C GLU A 258 -4.07 13.82 11.22
N LEU A 259 -3.80 15.06 11.65
CA LEU A 259 -4.26 15.56 12.96
C LEU A 259 -5.80 15.60 13.03
N ALA A 260 -6.46 16.10 11.99
CA ALA A 260 -7.93 16.14 11.92
C ALA A 260 -8.53 14.72 11.92
N PHE A 261 -7.87 13.75 11.28
CA PHE A 261 -8.25 12.35 11.34
C PHE A 261 -8.17 11.81 12.78
N LEU A 262 -7.08 12.06 13.52
CA LEU A 262 -6.95 11.59 14.91
C LEU A 262 -8.06 12.14 15.81
N GLU A 263 -8.54 13.36 15.54
CA GLU A 263 -9.67 13.95 16.27
C GLU A 263 -11.02 13.32 15.92
N ARG A 264 -11.21 12.88 14.67
CA ARG A 264 -12.38 12.08 14.27
C ARG A 264 -12.31 10.68 14.85
N LEU A 265 -11.14 10.05 14.82
CA LEU A 265 -10.92 8.73 15.42
C LEU A 265 -11.21 8.73 16.91
N HIS A 266 -10.74 9.75 17.65
CA HIS A 266 -11.04 9.86 19.07
C HIS A 266 -12.54 9.91 19.34
N ARG A 267 -13.29 10.78 18.64
CA ARG A 267 -14.76 10.87 18.78
C ARG A 267 -15.45 9.54 18.45
N ALA A 268 -15.08 8.94 17.32
CA ALA A 268 -15.66 7.68 16.86
C ALA A 268 -15.43 6.47 17.79
N LEU A 269 -14.45 6.54 18.70
CA LEU A 269 -14.13 5.47 19.64
C LEU A 269 -14.61 5.74 21.07
N THR A 270 -15.10 6.95 21.35
CA THR A 270 -15.65 7.34 22.66
C THR A 270 -17.17 7.41 22.68
N ASP A 271 -17.80 7.54 21.51
CA ASP A 271 -19.25 7.52 21.31
C ASP A 271 -19.79 6.07 21.25
#